data_AF-A0A7C4J6Z1-F1
#
_entry.id   AF-A0A7C4J6Z1-F1
#
_cell.length_a   1.000
_cell.length_b   1.000
_cell.length_c   1.000
_cell.angle_alpha   90.00
_cell.angle_beta   90.00
_cell.angle_gamma   90.00
#
_symmetry.space_group_name_H-M   'P 1'
#
loop_
_entity.id
_entity.type
_entity.pdbx_description
1 polymer ?
#
loop_
_entity_poly.entity_id
_entity_poly.type
_entity_poly.pdbx_seq_one_letter_code
_entity_poly.pdbx_strand_id
1 'polypeptide(L)'
;MPDKSPTAPPRDLSQVVRRAVRPVTMAAIGGVGLYLLLFLQTGAWQMLALAAFTLAAAGLVEAANRFVPRGRLTEARLALIGAIGGMLVGAELVISGLSVYLLFIGLLLIITVGLLPLGKRGPVPILIALATYVVTFIVINAWQPLPRFSAQTLPILMVFVIGATLIAVTTTGLGATRAFQIGSIRTRLIIATVVLVIVPVAASGVVSSLLSAENNRNRALDALEAIAVLKESQVNAWAN
;
A
#
# COMPACT_ATOMS: atom_id res chain seq x y z
N MET A 1 -46.86 -0.79 5.36
CA MET A 1 -45.38 -0.79 5.44
C MET A 1 -44.88 0.31 4.51
N PRO A 2 -44.26 1.38 5.01
CA PRO A 2 -43.75 2.44 4.13
C PRO A 2 -42.56 1.91 3.33
N ASP A 3 -42.71 1.94 2.02
CA ASP A 3 -41.69 1.61 1.03
C ASP A 3 -40.51 2.58 1.19
N LYS A 4 -39.40 2.08 1.75
CA LYS A 4 -38.12 2.80 1.76
C LYS A 4 -37.55 2.73 0.36
N SER A 5 -38.09 3.56 -0.52
CA SER A 5 -37.48 3.86 -1.80
C SER A 5 -36.00 4.22 -1.56
N PRO A 6 -35.06 3.59 -2.28
CA PRO A 6 -33.65 3.84 -2.09
C PRO A 6 -33.36 5.29 -2.46
N THR A 7 -33.19 6.14 -1.43
CA THR A 7 -32.77 7.53 -1.58
C THR A 7 -31.51 7.56 -2.44
N ALA A 8 -31.62 8.14 -3.63
CA ALA A 8 -30.50 8.25 -4.56
C ALA A 8 -29.29 8.86 -3.82
N PRO A 9 -28.07 8.32 -4.03
CA PRO A 9 -26.90 8.89 -3.40
C PRO A 9 -26.76 10.37 -3.79
N PRO A 10 -26.30 11.24 -2.86
CA PRO A 10 -26.06 12.64 -3.19
C PRO A 10 -25.12 12.69 -4.42
N ARG A 11 -25.53 13.43 -5.46
CA ARG A 11 -24.84 13.49 -6.77
C ARG A 11 -23.33 13.71 -6.63
N ASP A 12 -22.90 14.47 -5.62
CA ASP A 12 -21.49 14.77 -5.33
C ASP A 12 -20.65 13.54 -5.00
N LEU A 13 -21.18 12.56 -4.26
CA LEU A 13 -20.40 11.40 -3.82
C LEU A 13 -20.01 10.50 -5.00
N SER A 14 -20.92 10.36 -5.96
CA SER A 14 -20.66 9.60 -7.20
C SER A 14 -19.57 10.24 -8.06
N GLN A 15 -19.53 11.58 -8.10
CA GLN A 15 -18.50 12.32 -8.83
C GLN A 15 -17.14 12.22 -8.15
N VAL A 16 -17.09 12.27 -6.82
CA VAL A 16 -15.83 12.13 -6.06
C VAL A 16 -15.23 10.76 -6.29
N VAL A 17 -16.01 9.68 -6.16
CA VAL A 17 -15.50 8.32 -6.40
C VAL A 17 -15.03 8.16 -7.83
N ARG A 18 -15.80 8.62 -8.82
CA ARG A 18 -15.44 8.50 -10.24
C ARG A 18 -14.16 9.28 -10.59
N ARG A 19 -13.94 10.45 -9.97
CA ARG A 19 -12.70 11.23 -10.13
C ARG A 19 -11.50 10.55 -9.47
N ALA A 20 -11.69 9.84 -8.36
CA ALA A 20 -10.62 9.10 -7.68
C ALA A 20 -10.27 7.78 -8.38
N VAL A 21 -11.25 7.10 -8.99
CA VAL A 21 -11.05 5.80 -9.65
C VAL A 21 -10.13 5.90 -10.88
N ARG A 22 -10.33 6.91 -11.74
CA ARG A 22 -9.53 7.08 -12.98
C ARG A 22 -8.00 7.14 -12.76
N PRO A 23 -7.46 7.99 -11.88
CA PRO A 23 -6.02 8.03 -11.66
C PRO A 23 -5.51 6.73 -11.03
N VAL A 24 -6.30 6.08 -10.17
CA VAL A 24 -5.93 4.79 -9.56
C VAL A 24 -5.86 3.67 -10.61
N THR A 25 -6.83 3.60 -11.53
CA THR A 25 -6.81 2.59 -12.60
C THR A 25 -5.70 2.85 -13.61
N MET A 26 -5.44 4.11 -13.98
CA MET A 26 -4.30 4.48 -14.82
C MET A 26 -2.96 4.11 -14.15
N ALA A 27 -2.80 4.42 -12.86
CA ALA A 27 -1.62 4.04 -12.09
C ALA A 27 -1.46 2.52 -12.00
N ALA A 28 -2.56 1.77 -11.83
CA ALA A 28 -2.54 0.32 -11.82
C ALA A 28 -2.08 -0.26 -13.18
N ILE A 29 -2.56 0.28 -14.31
CA ILE A 29 -2.12 -0.14 -15.65
C ILE A 29 -0.62 0.14 -15.83
N GLY A 30 -0.16 1.33 -15.44
CA GLY A 30 1.27 1.68 -15.48
C GLY A 30 2.11 0.74 -14.61
N GLY A 31 1.63 0.42 -13.40
CA GLY A 31 2.28 -0.52 -12.49
C GLY A 31 2.36 -1.93 -13.04
N VAL A 32 1.31 -2.42 -13.67
CA VAL A 32 1.31 -3.72 -14.36
C VAL A 32 2.34 -3.74 -15.48
N GLY A 33 2.38 -2.70 -16.32
CA GLY A 33 3.39 -2.58 -17.38
C GLY A 33 4.82 -2.59 -16.82
N LEU A 34 5.07 -1.85 -15.74
CA LEU A 34 6.37 -1.84 -15.07
C LEU A 34 6.73 -3.22 -14.50
N TYR A 35 5.81 -3.90 -13.82
CA TYR A 35 6.06 -5.25 -13.29
C TYR A 35 6.34 -6.26 -14.41
N LEU A 36 5.65 -6.18 -15.54
CA LEU A 36 5.94 -7.02 -16.71
C LEU A 36 7.34 -6.72 -17.29
N LEU A 37 7.73 -5.45 -17.37
CA LEU A 37 9.07 -5.07 -17.81
C LEU A 37 10.14 -5.61 -16.85
N LEU A 38 9.93 -5.47 -15.54
CA LEU A 38 10.84 -6.00 -14.53
C LEU A 38 10.90 -7.53 -14.55
N PHE A 39 9.79 -8.21 -14.86
CA PHE A 39 9.78 -9.65 -15.09
C PHE A 39 10.68 -10.03 -16.27
N LEU A 40 10.55 -9.35 -17.41
CA LEU A 40 11.38 -9.62 -18.59
C LEU A 40 12.87 -9.36 -18.33
N GLN A 41 13.19 -8.37 -17.48
CA GLN A 41 14.57 -8.04 -17.14
C GLN A 41 15.20 -9.01 -16.13
N THR A 42 14.45 -9.46 -15.13
CA THR A 42 14.99 -10.25 -14.01
C THR A 42 14.67 -11.74 -14.07
N GLY A 43 13.66 -12.14 -14.84
CA GLY A 43 13.10 -13.49 -14.82
C GLY A 43 12.36 -13.85 -13.53
N ALA A 44 12.18 -12.91 -12.59
CA ALA A 44 11.58 -13.19 -11.28
C ALA A 44 10.06 -13.30 -11.38
N TRP A 45 9.52 -14.52 -11.25
CA TRP A 45 8.07 -14.80 -11.32
C TRP A 45 7.24 -13.98 -10.32
N GLN A 46 7.86 -13.53 -9.23
CA GLN A 46 7.30 -12.60 -8.24
C GLN A 46 6.72 -11.34 -8.90
N MET A 47 7.35 -10.82 -9.95
CA MET A 47 6.85 -9.64 -10.66
C MET A 47 5.53 -9.92 -11.39
N LEU A 48 5.35 -11.13 -11.94
CA LEU A 48 4.07 -11.55 -12.52
C LEU A 48 2.97 -11.65 -11.46
N ALA A 49 3.29 -12.17 -10.28
CA ALA A 49 2.34 -12.25 -9.18
C ALA A 49 1.88 -10.85 -8.74
N LEU A 50 2.80 -9.89 -8.62
CA LEU A 50 2.47 -8.48 -8.32
C LEU A 50 1.59 -7.85 -9.40
N ALA A 51 1.89 -8.11 -10.67
CA ALA A 51 1.06 -7.66 -11.79
C ALA A 51 -0.36 -8.23 -11.69
N ALA A 52 -0.49 -9.53 -11.38
CA ALA A 52 -1.79 -10.18 -11.20
C ALA A 52 -2.58 -9.60 -10.02
N PHE A 53 -1.94 -9.40 -8.86
CA PHE A 53 -2.60 -8.76 -7.70
C PHE A 53 -3.01 -7.31 -8.01
N THR A 54 -2.19 -6.57 -8.73
CA THR A 54 -2.49 -5.19 -9.15
C THR A 54 -3.69 -5.15 -10.10
N LEU A 55 -3.75 -6.07 -11.08
CA LEU A 55 -4.90 -6.22 -11.98
C LEU A 55 -6.17 -6.61 -11.22
N ALA A 56 -6.08 -7.57 -10.30
CA ALA A 56 -7.21 -7.99 -9.49
C ALA A 56 -7.75 -6.83 -8.63
N ALA A 57 -6.85 -6.06 -8.01
CA ALA A 57 -7.21 -4.87 -7.25
C ALA A 57 -7.86 -3.80 -8.13
N ALA A 58 -7.33 -3.54 -9.34
CA ALA A 58 -7.94 -2.62 -10.30
C ALA A 58 -9.35 -3.07 -10.70
N GLY A 59 -9.56 -4.38 -10.92
CA GLY A 59 -10.87 -4.96 -11.20
C GLY A 59 -11.87 -4.73 -10.06
N LEU A 60 -11.42 -4.88 -8.80
CA LEU A 60 -12.25 -4.61 -7.63
C LEU A 60 -12.57 -3.12 -7.45
N VAL A 61 -11.62 -2.22 -7.73
CA VAL A 61 -11.86 -0.77 -7.74
C VAL A 61 -12.88 -0.39 -8.82
N GLU A 62 -12.80 -0.98 -10.01
CA GLU A 62 -13.78 -0.76 -11.07
C GLU A 62 -15.16 -1.35 -10.71
N ALA A 63 -15.20 -2.51 -10.05
CA ALA A 63 -16.45 -3.05 -9.50
C ALA A 63 -17.08 -2.09 -8.47
N ALA A 64 -16.27 -1.50 -7.58
CA ALA A 64 -16.74 -0.48 -6.64
C ALA A 64 -17.33 0.74 -7.37
N ASN A 65 -16.67 1.22 -8.43
CA ASN A 65 -17.16 2.31 -9.27
C ASN A 65 -18.52 2.00 -9.92
N ARG A 66 -18.78 0.73 -10.29
CA ARG A 66 -20.08 0.28 -10.81
C ARG A 66 -21.17 0.15 -9.75
N PHE A 67 -20.81 -0.10 -8.48
CA PHE A 67 -21.77 -0.22 -7.38
C PHE A 67 -22.29 1.14 -6.88
N VAL A 68 -21.46 2.18 -6.93
CA VAL A 68 -21.84 3.54 -6.49
C VAL A 68 -23.07 4.10 -7.22
N PRO A 69 -23.16 4.12 -8.57
CA PRO A 69 -24.34 4.64 -9.26
C PRO A 69 -25.59 3.79 -9.03
N ARG A 70 -25.43 2.51 -8.63
CA ARG A 70 -26.54 1.60 -8.30
C ARG A 70 -27.03 1.75 -6.86
N GLY A 71 -26.50 2.70 -6.09
CA GLY A 71 -26.84 2.88 -4.67
C GLY A 71 -26.31 1.78 -3.74
N ARG A 72 -25.51 0.83 -4.27
CA ARG A 72 -24.93 -0.30 -3.53
C ARG A 72 -23.64 0.11 -2.82
N LEU A 73 -23.74 1.12 -1.96
CA LEU A 73 -22.59 1.77 -1.33
C LEU A 73 -21.81 0.83 -0.41
N THR A 74 -22.51 -0.10 0.23
CA THR A 74 -21.89 -1.07 1.14
C THR A 74 -20.96 -2.02 0.39
N GLU A 75 -21.42 -2.51 -0.77
CA GLU A 75 -20.65 -3.38 -1.64
C GLU A 75 -19.49 -2.64 -2.30
N ALA A 76 -19.67 -1.36 -2.64
CA ALA A 76 -18.58 -0.51 -3.09
C ALA A 76 -17.49 -0.39 -2.01
N ARG A 77 -17.87 -0.14 -0.74
CA ARG A 77 -16.91 -0.07 0.38
C ARG A 77 -16.15 -1.39 0.54
N LEU A 78 -16.86 -2.52 0.53
CA LEU A 78 -16.23 -3.84 0.67
C LEU A 78 -15.30 -4.18 -0.50
N ALA A 79 -15.68 -3.83 -1.73
CA ALA A 79 -14.83 -4.03 -2.89
C ALA A 79 -13.54 -3.20 -2.80
N LEU A 80 -13.60 -1.95 -2.34
CA LEU A 80 -12.41 -1.12 -2.13
C LEU A 80 -11.50 -1.68 -1.02
N ILE A 81 -12.06 -2.10 0.11
CA ILE A 81 -11.31 -2.74 1.19
C ILE A 81 -10.65 -4.04 0.69
N GLY A 82 -11.39 -4.85 -0.07
CA GLY A 82 -10.87 -6.08 -0.69
C GLY A 82 -9.74 -5.80 -1.69
N ALA A 83 -9.85 -4.74 -2.48
CA ALA A 83 -8.80 -4.33 -3.42
C ALA A 83 -7.50 -3.98 -2.69
N ILE A 84 -7.60 -3.14 -1.65
CA ILE A 84 -6.45 -2.71 -0.84
C ILE A 84 -5.85 -3.91 -0.10
N GLY A 85 -6.68 -4.68 0.62
CA GLY A 85 -6.23 -5.83 1.38
C GLY A 85 -5.58 -6.88 0.49
N GLY A 86 -6.22 -7.24 -0.62
CA GLY A 86 -5.70 -8.23 -1.56
C GLY A 86 -4.37 -7.81 -2.20
N MET A 87 -4.24 -6.55 -2.61
CA MET A 87 -3.00 -6.04 -3.17
C MET A 87 -1.86 -6.03 -2.15
N LEU A 88 -2.12 -5.55 -0.93
CA LEU A 88 -1.07 -5.43 0.10
C LEU A 88 -0.65 -6.79 0.64
N VAL A 89 -1.59 -7.69 0.87
CA VAL A 89 -1.30 -9.09 1.25
C VAL A 89 -0.53 -9.79 0.13
N GLY A 90 -0.95 -9.60 -1.13
CA GLY A 90 -0.26 -10.13 -2.30
C GLY A 90 1.16 -9.59 -2.44
N ALA A 91 1.36 -8.31 -2.18
CA ALA A 91 2.69 -7.70 -2.18
C ALA A 91 3.58 -8.28 -1.06
N GLU A 92 3.04 -8.44 0.15
CA GLU A 92 3.77 -8.99 1.31
C GLU A 92 4.17 -10.46 1.11
N LEU A 93 3.35 -11.24 0.41
CA LEU A 93 3.67 -12.63 0.05
C LEU A 93 4.88 -12.75 -0.86
N VAL A 94 5.15 -11.71 -1.65
CA VAL A 94 6.00 -11.79 -2.83
C VAL A 94 7.26 -10.96 -2.69
N ILE A 95 7.21 -9.85 -1.94
CA ILE A 95 8.33 -8.93 -1.72
C ILE A 95 8.77 -8.95 -0.25
N SER A 96 10.07 -8.89 -0.02
CA SER A 96 10.66 -8.66 1.31
C SER A 96 11.33 -7.28 1.39
N GLY A 97 11.51 -6.79 2.62
CA GLY A 97 12.17 -5.51 2.91
C GLY A 97 11.23 -4.30 2.97
N LEU A 98 9.94 -4.47 2.67
CA LEU A 98 8.92 -3.41 2.76
C LEU A 98 7.81 -3.70 3.78
N SER A 99 7.94 -4.78 4.57
CA SER A 99 6.86 -5.30 5.40
C SER A 99 6.29 -4.29 6.40
N VAL A 100 7.15 -3.62 7.17
CA VAL A 100 6.71 -2.62 8.16
C VAL A 100 6.03 -1.44 7.48
N TYR A 101 6.56 -1.01 6.34
CA TYR A 101 6.00 0.08 5.55
C TYR A 101 4.61 -0.27 5.01
N LEU A 102 4.47 -1.45 4.40
CA LEU A 102 3.20 -1.96 3.89
C LEU A 102 2.17 -2.12 5.01
N LEU A 103 2.57 -2.58 6.19
CA LEU A 103 1.69 -2.71 7.36
C LEU A 103 1.04 -1.37 7.72
N PHE A 104 1.84 -0.32 7.97
CA PHE A 104 1.29 0.97 8.39
C PHE A 104 0.41 1.62 7.31
N ILE A 105 0.83 1.54 6.05
CA ILE A 105 0.04 2.07 4.93
C ILE A 105 -1.24 1.28 4.72
N GLY A 106 -1.19 -0.04 4.88
CA GLY A 106 -2.38 -0.89 4.79
C GLY A 106 -3.41 -0.55 5.83
N LEU A 107 -2.98 -0.42 7.09
CA LEU A 107 -3.85 0.03 8.17
C LEU A 107 -4.45 1.40 7.86
N LEU A 108 -3.63 2.34 7.42
CA LEU A 108 -4.08 3.69 7.05
C LEU A 108 -5.12 3.67 5.93
N LEU A 109 -4.86 2.95 4.85
CA LEU A 109 -5.76 2.87 3.69
C LEU A 109 -7.07 2.18 4.05
N ILE A 110 -7.01 1.08 4.81
CA ILE A 110 -8.21 0.37 5.27
C ILE A 110 -9.07 1.27 6.17
N ILE A 111 -8.45 2.00 7.10
CA ILE A 111 -9.17 2.97 7.95
C ILE A 111 -9.76 4.09 7.10
N THR A 112 -8.97 4.69 6.20
CA THR A 112 -9.40 5.83 5.37
C THR A 112 -10.60 5.45 4.50
N VAL A 113 -10.53 4.30 3.81
CA VAL A 113 -11.63 3.77 3.00
C VAL A 113 -12.80 3.33 3.85
N GLY A 114 -12.54 2.70 5.00
CA GLY A 114 -13.57 2.24 5.92
C GLY A 114 -14.40 3.40 6.46
N LEU A 115 -13.74 4.52 6.77
CA LEU A 115 -14.41 5.72 7.26
C LEU A 115 -15.32 6.34 6.21
N LEU A 116 -14.98 6.27 4.91
CA LEU A 116 -15.80 6.86 3.83
C LEU A 116 -17.29 6.60 4.07
N PRO A 117 -18.18 7.59 3.90
CA PRO A 117 -19.61 7.48 4.21
C PRO A 117 -20.39 6.65 3.16
N LEU A 118 -19.84 5.51 2.78
CA LEU A 118 -20.35 4.51 1.85
C LEU A 118 -21.22 3.48 2.58
N GLY A 119 -22.50 3.79 2.78
CA GLY A 119 -23.50 2.84 3.29
C GLY A 119 -23.66 2.84 4.81
N LYS A 120 -24.73 2.16 5.26
CA LYS A 120 -25.25 2.21 6.66
C LYS A 120 -24.61 1.20 7.62
N ARG A 121 -23.65 0.39 7.16
CA ARG A 121 -22.99 -0.58 8.05
C ARG A 121 -22.06 0.17 9.01
N GLY A 122 -22.16 -0.16 10.29
CA GLY A 122 -21.33 0.38 11.37
C GLY A 122 -19.83 0.05 11.22
N PRO A 123 -19.01 0.25 12.26
CA PRO A 123 -17.56 0.07 12.19
C PRO A 123 -17.10 -1.39 12.07
N VAL A 124 -17.98 -2.36 12.32
CA VAL A 124 -17.68 -3.80 12.35
C VAL A 124 -16.91 -4.31 11.12
N PRO A 125 -17.33 -4.10 9.85
CA PRO A 125 -16.57 -4.55 8.68
C PRO A 125 -15.15 -3.97 8.59
N ILE A 126 -14.92 -2.77 9.13
CA ILE A 126 -13.59 -2.14 9.15
C ILE A 126 -12.71 -2.86 10.17
N LEU A 127 -13.24 -3.13 11.36
CA LEU A 127 -12.53 -3.86 12.40
C LEU A 127 -12.18 -5.29 11.95
N ILE A 128 -13.11 -5.97 11.27
CA ILE A 128 -12.86 -7.29 10.68
C ILE A 128 -11.73 -7.17 9.64
N ALA A 129 -11.80 -6.21 8.72
CA ALA A 129 -10.76 -6.03 7.71
C ALA A 129 -9.38 -5.73 8.31
N LEU A 130 -9.31 -4.89 9.34
CA LEU A 130 -8.07 -4.60 10.06
C LEU A 130 -7.52 -5.83 10.75
N ALA A 131 -8.37 -6.55 11.50
CA ALA A 131 -7.97 -7.77 12.18
C ALA A 131 -7.47 -8.82 11.19
N THR A 132 -8.22 -9.06 10.11
CA THR A 132 -7.81 -9.97 9.04
C THR A 132 -6.48 -9.54 8.45
N TYR A 133 -6.30 -8.27 8.09
CA TYR A 133 -5.04 -7.78 7.52
C TYR A 133 -3.84 -7.99 8.46
N VAL A 134 -3.99 -7.64 9.74
CA VAL A 134 -2.92 -7.82 10.75
C VAL A 134 -2.61 -9.30 10.97
N VAL A 135 -3.63 -10.15 11.12
CA VAL A 135 -3.42 -11.60 11.29
C VAL A 135 -2.72 -12.18 10.06
N THR A 136 -3.17 -11.84 8.86
CA THR A 136 -2.54 -12.33 7.62
C THR A 136 -1.09 -11.85 7.50
N PHE A 137 -0.81 -10.59 7.88
CA PHE A 137 0.56 -10.06 7.93
C PHE A 137 1.45 -10.86 8.89
N ILE A 138 0.97 -11.14 10.10
CA ILE A 138 1.72 -11.92 11.09
C ILE A 138 1.96 -13.34 10.58
N VAL A 139 0.94 -14.00 10.04
CA VAL A 139 1.04 -15.38 9.52
C VAL A 139 2.03 -15.46 8.36
N ILE A 140 1.97 -14.53 7.40
CA ILE A 140 2.88 -14.50 6.25
C ILE A 140 4.32 -14.29 6.71
N ASN A 141 4.56 -13.41 7.68
CA ASN A 141 5.90 -13.13 8.20
C ASN A 141 6.46 -14.21 9.12
N ALA A 142 5.61 -14.92 9.84
CA ALA A 142 6.00 -16.05 10.66
C ALA A 142 6.31 -17.30 9.81
N TRP A 143 5.49 -17.60 8.81
CA TRP A 143 5.61 -18.85 8.06
C TRP A 143 6.45 -18.73 6.78
N GLN A 144 6.47 -17.56 6.14
CA GLN A 144 7.20 -17.29 4.89
C GLN A 144 6.95 -18.38 3.81
N PRO A 145 5.69 -18.57 3.37
CA PRO A 145 5.30 -19.72 2.56
C PRO A 145 5.95 -19.75 1.17
N LEU A 146 6.46 -18.62 0.68
CA LEU A 146 6.99 -18.46 -0.67
C LEU A 146 8.34 -17.70 -0.63
N PRO A 147 9.26 -18.01 -1.56
CA PRO A 147 10.52 -17.28 -1.68
C PRO A 147 10.25 -15.85 -2.14
N ARG A 148 10.53 -14.89 -1.25
CA ARG A 148 10.26 -13.47 -1.50
C ARG A 148 11.40 -12.80 -2.25
N PHE A 149 11.06 -11.91 -3.17
CA PHE A 149 12.00 -11.07 -3.86
C PHE A 149 12.43 -9.88 -2.98
N SER A 150 13.73 -9.66 -2.80
CA SER A 150 14.22 -8.53 -2.02
C SER A 150 14.03 -7.22 -2.78
N ALA A 151 13.29 -6.28 -2.19
CA ALA A 151 13.12 -4.94 -2.77
C ALA A 151 14.44 -4.16 -2.87
N GLN A 152 15.47 -4.55 -2.10
CA GLN A 152 16.78 -3.88 -2.09
C GLN A 152 17.58 -4.16 -3.36
N THR A 153 17.31 -5.27 -4.06
CA THR A 153 18.00 -5.64 -5.30
C THR A 153 17.66 -4.68 -6.45
N LEU A 154 16.46 -4.08 -6.43
CA LEU A 154 15.98 -3.17 -7.46
C LEU A 154 15.47 -1.87 -6.84
N PRO A 155 16.33 -0.83 -6.73
CA PRO A 155 15.93 0.47 -6.17
C PRO A 155 14.70 1.08 -6.86
N ILE A 156 14.53 0.84 -8.17
CA ILE A 156 13.38 1.32 -8.93
C ILE A 156 12.05 0.72 -8.45
N LEU A 157 12.05 -0.54 -7.99
CA LEU A 157 10.87 -1.18 -7.43
C LEU A 157 10.47 -0.52 -6.12
N MET A 158 11.44 -0.22 -5.26
CA MET A 158 11.20 0.44 -3.98
C MET A 158 10.62 1.85 -4.17
N VAL A 159 11.24 2.67 -5.03
CA VAL A 159 10.74 4.02 -5.34
C VAL A 159 9.33 3.94 -5.93
N PHE A 160 9.08 2.98 -6.83
CA PHE A 160 7.78 2.80 -7.43
C PHE A 160 6.71 2.40 -6.40
N VAL A 161 6.95 1.37 -5.58
CA VAL A 161 5.98 0.89 -4.59
C VAL A 161 5.65 1.98 -3.58
N ILE A 162 6.66 2.70 -3.08
CA ILE A 162 6.50 3.82 -2.16
C ILE A 162 5.73 4.97 -2.83
N GLY A 163 6.13 5.37 -4.03
CA GLY A 163 5.46 6.45 -4.76
C GLY A 163 4.00 6.13 -5.07
N ALA A 164 3.72 4.92 -5.55
CA ALA A 164 2.38 4.46 -5.87
C ALA A 164 1.48 4.39 -4.62
N THR A 165 1.99 3.90 -3.49
CA THR A 165 1.24 3.86 -2.23
C THR A 165 0.99 5.24 -1.65
N LEU A 166 1.96 6.16 -1.72
CA LEU A 166 1.74 7.56 -1.33
C LEU A 166 0.64 8.21 -2.18
N ILE A 167 0.69 8.03 -3.50
CA ILE A 167 -0.37 8.53 -4.39
C ILE A 167 -1.73 7.93 -4.03
N ALA A 168 -1.79 6.62 -3.74
CA ALA A 168 -3.02 5.98 -3.29
C ALA A 168 -3.53 6.58 -1.98
N VAL A 169 -2.67 6.77 -0.97
CA VAL A 169 -3.04 7.37 0.31
C VAL A 169 -3.54 8.81 0.11
N THR A 170 -2.82 9.63 -0.66
CA THR A 170 -3.19 11.02 -0.89
C THR A 170 -4.49 11.13 -1.68
N THR A 171 -4.65 10.37 -2.75
CA THR A 171 -5.89 10.40 -3.56
C THR A 171 -7.10 9.92 -2.76
N THR A 172 -6.95 8.85 -1.98
CA THR A 172 -8.05 8.31 -1.17
C THR A 172 -8.35 9.21 0.03
N GLY A 173 -7.32 9.78 0.66
CA GLY A 173 -7.45 10.75 1.75
C GLY A 173 -8.10 12.06 1.30
N LEU A 174 -7.72 12.60 0.15
CA LEU A 174 -8.37 13.77 -0.46
C LEU A 174 -9.81 13.45 -0.89
N GLY A 175 -10.05 12.25 -1.41
CA GLY A 175 -11.40 11.76 -1.70
C GLY A 175 -12.26 11.70 -0.45
N ALA A 176 -11.70 11.19 0.66
CA ALA A 176 -12.36 11.17 1.95
C ALA A 176 -12.66 12.58 2.45
N THR A 177 -11.67 13.46 2.56
CA THR A 177 -11.89 14.83 3.07
C THR A 177 -12.97 15.56 2.28
N ARG A 178 -13.00 15.42 0.95
CA ARG A 178 -14.06 15.96 0.08
C ARG A 178 -15.42 15.34 0.35
N ALA A 179 -15.52 14.01 0.42
CA ALA A 179 -16.77 13.33 0.74
C ALA A 179 -17.32 13.71 2.12
N PHE A 180 -16.43 14.03 3.07
CA PHE A 180 -16.78 14.44 4.42
C PHE A 180 -17.02 15.93 4.61
N GLN A 181 -16.81 16.77 3.58
CA GLN A 181 -17.23 18.18 3.66
C GLN A 181 -18.76 18.34 3.78
N ILE A 182 -19.50 17.28 3.48
CA ILE A 182 -20.95 17.18 3.61
C ILE A 182 -21.35 16.58 4.99
N GLY A 183 -20.38 16.15 5.80
CA GLY A 183 -20.59 15.48 7.11
C GLY A 183 -20.29 16.35 8.34
N SER A 184 -20.36 15.74 9.52
CA SER A 184 -20.20 16.44 10.81
C SER A 184 -18.77 16.93 11.09
N ILE A 185 -18.65 18.05 11.81
CA ILE A 185 -17.38 18.74 12.15
C ILE A 185 -16.38 17.79 12.84
N ARG A 186 -16.86 16.89 13.70
CA ARG A 186 -16.03 15.98 14.51
C ARG A 186 -15.25 14.98 13.64
N THR A 187 -15.88 14.44 12.60
CA THR A 187 -15.25 13.47 11.69
C THR A 187 -14.23 14.13 10.77
N ARG A 188 -14.49 15.38 10.36
CA ARG A 188 -13.55 16.21 9.58
C ARG A 188 -12.22 16.41 10.33
N LEU A 189 -12.30 16.73 11.62
CA LEU A 189 -11.12 16.93 12.48
C LEU A 189 -10.28 15.66 12.62
N ILE A 190 -10.91 14.51 12.87
CA ILE A 190 -10.17 13.24 13.02
C ILE A 190 -9.41 12.88 11.74
N ILE A 191 -10.05 13.02 10.58
CA ILE A 191 -9.41 12.65 9.30
C ILE A 191 -8.29 13.63 8.95
N ALA A 192 -8.51 14.94 9.13
CA ALA A 192 -7.47 15.93 8.91
C ALA A 192 -6.24 15.63 9.79
N THR A 193 -6.45 15.35 11.07
CA THR A 193 -5.34 14.99 11.98
C THR A 193 -4.64 13.70 11.56
N VAL A 194 -5.39 12.64 11.22
CA VAL A 194 -4.80 11.35 10.80
C VAL A 194 -3.98 11.52 9.51
N VAL A 195 -4.52 12.18 8.49
CA VAL A 195 -3.81 12.41 7.22
C VAL A 195 -2.60 13.32 7.44
N LEU A 196 -2.75 14.39 8.20
CA LEU A 196 -1.72 15.41 8.39
C LEU A 196 -0.59 14.93 9.31
N VAL A 197 -0.83 13.97 10.20
CA VAL A 197 0.22 13.34 11.02
C VAL A 197 0.88 12.18 10.27
N ILE A 198 0.11 11.33 9.59
CA ILE A 198 0.65 10.09 9.03
C ILE A 198 1.39 10.32 7.72
N VAL A 199 0.96 11.27 6.88
CA VAL A 199 1.66 11.55 5.62
C VAL A 199 3.11 12.02 5.87
N PRO A 200 3.38 12.99 6.78
CA PRO A 200 4.75 13.37 7.11
C PRO A 200 5.55 12.24 7.77
N VAL A 201 4.95 11.46 8.68
CA VAL A 201 5.64 10.34 9.33
C VAL A 201 6.03 9.27 8.30
N ALA A 202 5.14 8.94 7.37
CA ALA A 202 5.43 8.02 6.28
C ALA A 202 6.52 8.56 5.36
N ALA A 203 6.50 9.85 5.02
CA ALA A 203 7.53 10.49 4.21
C ALA A 203 8.91 10.46 4.91
N SER A 204 8.97 10.76 6.21
CA SER A 204 10.20 10.68 7.00
C SER A 204 10.74 9.26 7.09
N GLY A 205 9.87 8.25 7.17
CA GLY A 205 10.26 6.84 7.13
C GLY A 205 10.94 6.43 5.82
N VAL A 206 10.45 6.95 4.69
CA VAL A 206 11.06 6.71 3.36
C VAL A 206 12.47 7.29 3.29
N VAL A 207 12.65 8.53 3.73
CA VAL A 207 13.97 9.21 3.73
C VAL A 207 14.95 8.46 4.63
N SER A 208 14.51 8.04 5.83
CA SER A 208 15.35 7.27 6.76
C SER A 208 15.76 5.91 6.20
N SER A 209 14.85 5.19 5.53
CA SER A 209 15.17 3.90 4.91
C SER A 209 16.15 4.02 3.74
N LEU A 210 16.07 5.09 2.95
CA LEU A 210 17.01 5.34 1.86
C LEU A 210 18.41 5.64 2.41
N LEU A 211 18.50 6.51 3.42
CA LEU A 211 19.77 6.85 4.08
C LEU A 211 20.39 5.64 4.81
N SER A 212 19.56 4.76 5.39
CA SER A 212 20.05 3.58 6.10
C SER A 212 20.62 2.51 5.15
N ALA A 213 20.19 2.45 3.89
CA ALA A 213 20.74 1.55 2.89
C ALA A 213 22.15 1.97 2.45
N GLU A 214 22.41 3.28 2.33
CA GLU A 214 23.74 3.83 2.07
C GLU A 214 24.70 3.56 3.23
N ASN A 215 24.26 3.77 4.47
CA ASN A 215 25.10 3.56 5.65
C ASN A 215 25.50 2.09 5.85
N ASN A 216 24.64 1.13 5.51
CA ASN A 216 24.99 -0.29 5.62
C ASN A 216 26.00 -0.73 4.55
N ARG A 217 25.97 -0.12 3.36
CA ARG A 217 26.96 -0.38 2.30
C ARG A 217 28.34 0.14 2.69
N ASN A 218 28.41 1.34 3.29
CA ASN A 218 29.66 1.90 3.77
C ASN A 218 30.25 1.04 4.90
N ARG A 219 29.42 0.58 5.86
CA ARG A 219 29.89 -0.31 6.94
C ARG A 219 30.41 -1.67 6.45
N ALA A 220 29.85 -2.21 5.38
CA ALA A 220 30.33 -3.47 4.80
C ALA A 220 31.67 -3.29 4.07
N LEU A 221 31.89 -2.14 3.42
CA LEU A 221 33.17 -1.78 2.81
C LEU A 221 34.24 -1.53 3.88
N ASP A 222 33.91 -0.78 4.93
CA ASP A 222 34.83 -0.54 6.06
C ASP A 222 35.24 -1.85 6.75
N ALA A 223 34.31 -2.81 6.87
CA ALA A 223 34.62 -4.12 7.45
C ALA A 223 35.52 -4.97 6.54
N LEU A 224 35.34 -4.90 5.20
CA LEU A 224 36.21 -5.58 4.25
C LEU A 224 37.62 -4.97 4.23
N GLU A 225 37.71 -3.65 4.32
CA GLU A 225 38.98 -2.94 4.40
C GLU A 225 39.72 -3.25 5.71
N ALA A 226 39.01 -3.30 6.84
CA ALA A 226 39.57 -3.71 8.13
C ALA A 226 40.11 -5.16 8.11
N ILE A 227 39.42 -6.08 7.44
CA ILE A 227 39.88 -7.47 7.28
C ILE A 227 41.09 -7.55 6.34
N ALA A 228 41.11 -6.75 5.27
CA ALA A 228 42.23 -6.70 4.33
C ALA A 228 43.51 -6.20 5.01
N VAL A 229 43.43 -5.11 5.79
CA VAL A 229 44.55 -4.57 6.57
C VAL A 229 45.05 -5.57 7.62
N LEU A 230 44.14 -6.31 8.26
CA LEU A 230 44.51 -7.34 9.22
C LEU A 230 45.24 -8.51 8.54
N LYS A 231 44.79 -8.93 7.35
CA LYS A 231 45.45 -9.96 6.55
C LYS A 231 46.83 -9.53 6.06
N GLU A 232 46.98 -8.28 5.65
CA GLU A 232 48.26 -7.73 5.19
C GLU A 232 49.30 -7.67 6.32
N SER A 233 48.89 -7.25 7.52
CA SER A 233 49.78 -7.24 8.68
C SER A 233 50.21 -8.65 9.11
N GLN A 234 49.33 -9.64 9.00
CA GLN A 234 49.69 -11.05 9.21
C GLN A 234 50.69 -11.53 8.17
N VAL A 235 50.51 -11.27 6.87
CA VAL A 235 51.46 -11.71 5.85
C VAL A 235 52.85 -11.10 6.05
N ASN A 236 52.93 -9.80 6.36
CA ASN A 236 54.20 -9.13 6.63
C ASN A 236 54.91 -9.65 7.90
N ALA A 237 54.17 -10.12 8.89
CA ALA A 237 54.74 -10.73 10.09
C ALA A 237 55.32 -12.14 9.85
N TRP A 238 54.91 -12.83 8.79
CA TRP A 238 55.47 -14.14 8.41
C TRP A 238 56.64 -14.02 7.42
N ALA A 239 56.74 -12.90 6.71
CA ALA A 239 57.79 -12.64 5.73
C ALA A 239 59.10 -12.10 6.34
N ASN A 240 59.06 -11.63 7.59
CA ASN A 240 60.22 -11.21 8.39
C ASN A 240 60.54 -12.26 9.45
#